data_AF-A0AA86W1R2-F1
#
_entry.id   AF-A0AA86W1R2-F1
#
_cell.length_a   1.000
_cell.length_b   1.000
_cell.length_c   1.000
_cell.angle_alpha   90.00
_cell.angle_beta   90.00
_cell.angle_gamma   90.00
#
_symmetry.space_group_name_H-M   'P 1'
#
loop_
_entity.id
_entity.type
_entity.pdbx_description
1 polymer ?
#
loop_
_entity_poly.entity_id
_entity_poly.type
_entity_poly.pdbx_seq_one_letter_code
_entity_poly.pdbx_strand_id
1 'polypeptide(L)'
;MWLGDLNYRINLSYEKTRDFISKKQWSKLIEKDQLTKELEKGVFHGWSEGELNFAPTYKYEINSEKYYGEDAKVGRRIPSWCDRILSYGMGMRLLRYGRTELKFSDHRPVTATYMAEVEVFSPRKLQKALTFTDAEIENEEVMANLGPLYEF
;
A
#
# COMPACT_ATOMS: atom_id res chain seq x y z
N MET A 1 2.01 4.83 5.55
CA MET A 1 0.79 4.47 4.79
C MET A 1 0.08 5.74 4.37
N TRP A 2 -0.56 5.74 3.21
CA TRP A 2 -1.40 6.83 2.70
C TRP A 2 -2.70 6.22 2.21
N LEU A 3 -3.83 6.69 2.72
CA LEU A 3 -5.14 6.17 2.39
C LEU A 3 -6.20 7.26 2.32
N GLY A 4 -7.26 7.00 1.55
CA GLY A 4 -8.43 7.87 1.43
C GLY A 4 -9.07 7.82 0.05
N ASP A 5 -10.01 8.72 -0.18
CA ASP A 5 -10.53 9.02 -1.52
C ASP A 5 -9.50 9.87 -2.28
N LEU A 6 -8.69 9.21 -3.12
CA LEU A 6 -7.71 9.84 -3.98
C LEU A 6 -8.32 10.34 -5.30
N ASN A 7 -9.60 10.04 -5.54
CA ASN A 7 -10.42 10.50 -6.65
C ASN A 7 -9.95 10.19 -8.08
N TYR A 8 -8.97 9.30 -8.24
CA TYR A 8 -8.57 8.77 -9.54
C TYR A 8 -9.69 7.94 -10.18
N ARG A 9 -9.82 8.05 -11.50
CA ARG A 9 -10.92 7.50 -12.27
C ARG A 9 -10.47 6.45 -13.28
N ILE A 10 -11.39 5.61 -13.69
CA ILE A 10 -11.21 4.69 -14.82
C ILE A 10 -11.51 5.43 -16.12
N ASN A 11 -10.54 5.45 -17.05
CA ASN A 11 -10.67 6.12 -18.34
C ASN A 11 -11.33 5.20 -19.40
N LEU A 12 -12.62 4.93 -19.23
CA LEU A 12 -13.47 4.13 -20.12
C LEU A 12 -14.88 4.75 -20.22
N SER A 13 -15.67 4.35 -21.23
CA SER A 13 -17.10 4.69 -21.24
C SER A 13 -17.84 3.93 -20.13
N TYR A 14 -18.96 4.49 -19.67
CA TYR A 14 -19.78 3.87 -18.61
C TYR A 14 -20.20 2.44 -18.98
N GLU A 15 -20.61 2.23 -20.23
CA GLU A 15 -21.10 0.95 -20.74
C GLU A 15 -20.00 -0.12 -20.73
N LYS A 16 -18.80 0.23 -21.22
CA LYS A 16 -17.65 -0.68 -21.20
C LYS A 16 -17.22 -0.99 -19.77
N THR A 17 -17.18 0.01 -18.90
CA THR A 17 -16.87 -0.20 -17.48
C THR A 17 -17.86 -1.15 -16.83
N ARG A 18 -19.17 -0.97 -17.05
CA ARG A 18 -20.20 -1.88 -16.52
C ARG A 18 -20.10 -3.29 -17.09
N ASP A 19 -19.79 -3.44 -18.39
CA ASP A 19 -19.57 -4.75 -19.02
C ASP A 19 -18.39 -5.51 -18.41
N PHE A 20 -17.26 -4.84 -18.18
CA PHE A 20 -16.13 -5.48 -17.50
C PHE A 20 -16.43 -5.80 -16.03
N ILE A 21 -17.18 -4.94 -15.34
CA ILE A 21 -17.61 -5.22 -13.97
C ILE A 21 -18.53 -6.45 -13.89
N SER A 22 -19.51 -6.56 -14.79
CA SER A 22 -20.45 -7.70 -14.79
C SER A 22 -19.74 -9.02 -15.07
N LYS A 23 -18.68 -8.99 -15.89
CA LYS A 23 -17.82 -10.13 -16.20
C LYS A 23 -16.65 -10.33 -15.21
N LYS A 24 -16.54 -9.49 -14.17
CA LYS A 24 -15.43 -9.48 -13.21
C LYS A 24 -14.04 -9.40 -13.85
N GLN A 25 -13.93 -8.69 -14.98
CA GLN A 25 -12.67 -8.51 -15.71
C GLN A 25 -11.86 -7.36 -15.12
N TRP A 26 -11.37 -7.54 -13.88
CA TRP A 26 -10.67 -6.49 -13.13
C TRP A 26 -9.39 -6.02 -13.83
N SER A 27 -8.60 -6.93 -14.41
CA SER A 27 -7.38 -6.58 -15.15
C SER A 27 -7.62 -5.54 -16.25
N LYS A 28 -8.69 -5.69 -17.04
CA LYS A 28 -9.05 -4.74 -18.11
C LYS A 28 -9.44 -3.35 -17.59
N LEU A 29 -10.00 -3.29 -16.38
CA LEU A 29 -10.31 -2.02 -15.72
C LEU A 29 -9.05 -1.37 -15.16
N ILE A 30 -8.16 -2.16 -14.54
CA ILE A 30 -6.87 -1.72 -13.98
C ILE A 30 -5.99 -1.10 -15.06
N GLU A 31 -5.94 -1.68 -16.27
CA GLU A 31 -5.24 -1.10 -17.44
C GLU A 31 -5.70 0.32 -17.80
N LYS A 32 -6.88 0.73 -17.34
CA LYS A 32 -7.50 2.03 -17.62
C LYS A 32 -7.64 2.90 -16.37
N ASP A 33 -7.21 2.43 -15.20
CA ASP A 33 -7.17 3.18 -13.96
C ASP A 33 -6.06 4.25 -14.01
N GLN A 34 -6.39 5.47 -13.61
CA GLN A 34 -5.43 6.59 -13.64
C GLN A 34 -4.33 6.45 -12.58
N LEU A 35 -4.65 6.01 -11.36
CA LEU A 35 -3.64 5.88 -10.30
C LEU A 35 -2.64 4.77 -10.61
N THR A 36 -3.13 3.63 -11.11
CA THR A 36 -2.25 2.53 -11.57
C THR A 36 -1.24 3.03 -12.59
N LYS A 37 -1.69 3.83 -13.57
CA LYS A 37 -0.78 4.41 -14.58
C LYS A 37 0.22 5.39 -13.98
N GLU A 38 -0.14 6.13 -12.95
CA GLU A 38 0.79 7.06 -12.29
C GLU A 38 1.81 6.34 -11.42
N LEU A 39 1.42 5.25 -10.76
CA LEU A 39 2.33 4.32 -10.09
C LEU A 39 3.33 3.73 -11.10
N GLU A 40 2.86 3.24 -12.25
CA GLU A 40 3.72 2.69 -13.32
C GLU A 40 4.68 3.74 -13.89
N LYS A 41 4.26 5.01 -13.96
CA LYS A 41 5.10 6.14 -14.40
C LYS A 41 6.08 6.63 -13.32
N GLY A 42 6.00 6.11 -12.10
CA GLY A 42 6.86 6.49 -11.00
C GLY A 42 6.49 7.82 -10.31
N VAL A 43 5.28 8.35 -10.51
CA VAL A 43 4.79 9.55 -9.78
C VAL A 43 4.81 9.29 -8.27
N PHE A 44 4.43 8.07 -7.88
CA PHE A 44 4.42 7.61 -6.50
C PHE A 44 5.64 6.71 -6.22
N HIS A 45 6.85 7.16 -6.59
CA HIS A 45 8.08 6.37 -6.37
C HIS A 45 8.23 5.91 -4.91
N GLY A 46 8.55 4.62 -4.72
CA GLY A 46 8.69 3.98 -3.40
C GLY A 46 7.36 3.62 -2.71
N TRP A 47 6.22 4.03 -3.28
CA TRP A 47 4.90 3.58 -2.84
C TRP A 47 4.48 2.32 -3.57
N SER A 48 3.70 1.49 -2.88
CA SER A 48 3.11 0.26 -3.41
C SER A 48 1.64 0.16 -3.02
N GLU A 49 0.87 -0.49 -3.87
CA GLU A 49 -0.54 -0.80 -3.64
C GLU A 49 -0.75 -2.32 -3.78
N GLY A 50 -1.74 -2.85 -3.05
CA GLY A 50 -2.20 -4.22 -3.25
C GLY A 50 -2.95 -4.42 -4.57
N GLU A 51 -3.08 -5.67 -5.00
CA GLU A 51 -3.83 -6.01 -6.21
C GLU A 51 -5.33 -5.70 -6.05
N LEU A 52 -5.91 -5.02 -7.05
CA LEU A 52 -7.33 -4.66 -7.08
C LEU A 52 -8.19 -5.83 -7.57
N ASN A 53 -8.48 -6.76 -6.67
CA ASN A 53 -9.32 -7.96 -6.95
C ASN A 53 -10.80 -7.80 -6.57
N PHE A 54 -11.28 -6.57 -6.46
CA PHE A 54 -12.64 -6.24 -6.05
C PHE A 54 -13.24 -5.16 -6.95
N ALA A 55 -14.57 -5.09 -7.03
CA ALA A 55 -15.23 -4.14 -7.92
C ALA A 55 -15.03 -2.68 -7.48
N PRO A 56 -15.09 -1.70 -8.41
CA PRO A 56 -14.98 -0.28 -8.11
C PRO A 56 -15.85 0.19 -6.95
N THR A 57 -15.31 1.07 -6.11
CA THR A 57 -15.91 1.48 -4.83
C THR A 57 -16.85 2.67 -4.96
N TYR A 58 -16.77 3.40 -6.06
CA TYR A 58 -17.59 4.57 -6.39
C TYR A 58 -18.19 4.41 -7.79
N LYS A 59 -19.34 4.98 -8.17
CA LYS A 59 -20.38 5.64 -7.35
C LYS A 59 -21.61 4.73 -7.26
N TYR A 60 -22.07 4.44 -6.06
CA TYR A 60 -23.29 3.67 -5.82
C TYR A 60 -24.50 4.57 -5.58
N GLU A 61 -25.68 4.01 -5.81
CA GLU A 61 -26.89 4.51 -5.17
C GLU A 61 -26.84 4.20 -3.66
N ILE A 62 -27.27 5.15 -2.83
CA ILE A 62 -27.29 4.97 -1.37
C ILE A 62 -28.24 3.81 -1.03
N ASN A 63 -27.82 2.95 -0.09
CA ASN A 63 -28.54 1.76 0.35
C ASN A 63 -28.83 0.74 -0.77
N SER A 64 -28.07 0.75 -1.86
CA SER A 64 -28.28 -0.08 -3.04
C SER A 64 -26.98 -0.73 -3.51
N GLU A 65 -27.08 -1.86 -4.22
CA GLU A 65 -25.94 -2.51 -4.90
C GLU A 65 -25.70 -1.98 -6.32
N LYS A 66 -26.56 -1.06 -6.76
CA LYS A 66 -26.50 -0.51 -8.11
C LYS A 66 -25.50 0.64 -8.15
N TYR A 67 -24.73 0.66 -9.24
CA TYR A 67 -23.96 1.85 -9.57
C TYR A 67 -24.89 2.95 -10.09
N TYR A 68 -24.60 4.18 -9.71
CA TYR A 68 -25.35 5.36 -10.09
C TYR A 68 -25.38 5.53 -11.62
N GLY A 69 -26.54 5.89 -12.17
CA GLY A 69 -26.71 6.22 -13.59
C GLY A 69 -27.21 5.08 -14.47
N GLU A 70 -27.91 4.08 -13.92
CA GLU A 70 -28.73 3.16 -14.74
C GLU A 70 -29.77 3.95 -15.56
N ASP A 71 -30.37 4.99 -14.98
CA ASP A 71 -31.19 5.96 -15.71
C ASP A 71 -30.31 7.02 -16.39
N ALA A 72 -30.35 7.05 -17.72
CA ALA A 72 -29.60 8.02 -18.55
C ALA A 72 -29.99 9.48 -18.26
N LYS A 73 -31.18 9.74 -17.70
CA LYS A 73 -31.68 11.09 -17.43
C LYS A 73 -31.02 11.76 -16.23
N VAL A 74 -30.44 11.00 -15.30
CA VAL A 74 -29.94 11.50 -14.01
C VAL A 74 -28.40 11.73 -14.03
N GLY A 75 -27.77 11.50 -15.19
CA GLY A 75 -26.33 11.64 -15.39
C GLY A 75 -25.56 10.39 -14.95
N ARG A 76 -24.62 9.94 -15.79
CA ARG A 76 -23.80 8.76 -15.53
C ARG A 76 -22.51 9.14 -14.82
N ARG A 77 -22.15 8.38 -13.78
CA ARG A 77 -20.81 8.41 -13.19
C ARG A 77 -20.14 7.08 -13.45
N ILE A 78 -18.98 7.12 -14.12
CA ILE A 78 -18.21 5.92 -14.43
C ILE A 78 -17.74 5.29 -13.12
N PRO A 79 -18.08 4.02 -12.84
CA PRO A 79 -17.56 3.34 -11.67
C PRO A 79 -16.03 3.41 -11.60
N SER A 80 -15.45 3.74 -10.45
CA SER A 80 -14.00 3.92 -10.26
C SER A 80 -13.53 3.48 -8.87
N TRP A 81 -12.25 3.11 -8.75
CA TRP A 81 -11.57 2.89 -7.47
C TRP A 81 -11.01 4.22 -6.98
N CYS A 82 -11.87 5.04 -6.39
CA CYS A 82 -11.49 6.33 -5.81
C CYS A 82 -10.81 6.15 -4.45
N ASP A 83 -11.26 5.16 -3.68
CA ASP A 83 -10.79 4.87 -2.33
C ASP A 83 -9.61 3.89 -2.38
N ARG A 84 -8.42 4.31 -1.93
CA ARG A 84 -7.15 3.57 -2.11
C ARG A 84 -6.32 3.54 -0.84
N ILE A 85 -5.48 2.52 -0.71
CA ILE A 85 -4.52 2.38 0.41
C ILE A 85 -3.15 2.03 -0.17
N LEU A 86 -2.18 2.94 0.00
CA LEU A 86 -0.80 2.78 -0.43
C LEU A 86 0.13 2.63 0.80
N SER A 87 1.13 1.78 0.67
CA SER A 87 2.22 1.61 1.62
C SER A 87 3.52 2.16 1.04
N TYR A 88 4.44 2.61 1.90
CA TYR A 88 5.74 3.14 1.50
C TYR A 88 6.83 2.45 2.32
N GLY A 89 7.96 2.15 1.68
CA GLY A 89 9.15 1.59 2.34
C GLY A 89 9.11 0.07 2.54
N MET A 90 10.11 -0.41 3.27
CA MET A 90 10.34 -1.83 3.59
C MET A 90 9.66 -2.22 4.91
N GLY A 91 9.62 -3.52 5.22
CA GLY A 91 9.10 -4.04 6.50
C GLY A 91 7.58 -4.09 6.64
N MET A 92 6.83 -3.64 5.62
CA MET A 92 5.38 -3.78 5.56
C MET A 92 4.97 -4.87 4.57
N ARG A 93 4.49 -6.01 5.08
CA ARG A 93 3.93 -7.08 4.25
C ARG A 93 2.41 -7.00 4.21
N LEU A 94 1.85 -6.71 3.04
CA LEU A 94 0.40 -6.75 2.83
C LEU A 94 -0.12 -8.19 2.98
N LEU A 95 -1.17 -8.37 3.79
CA LEU A 95 -1.83 -9.66 4.01
C LEU A 95 -3.18 -9.73 3.30
N ARG A 96 -3.95 -8.64 3.34
CA ARG A 96 -5.28 -8.55 2.72
C ARG A 96 -5.50 -7.14 2.20
N TYR A 97 -6.10 -7.03 1.02
CA TYR A 97 -6.58 -5.78 0.45
C TYR A 97 -7.95 -6.03 -0.20
N GLY A 98 -8.94 -5.22 0.15
CA GLY A 98 -10.30 -5.47 -0.29
C GLY A 98 -11.29 -4.40 0.15
N ARG A 99 -12.52 -4.50 -0.33
CA ARG A 99 -13.64 -3.66 0.09
C ARG A 99 -14.63 -4.42 0.98
N THR A 100 -15.48 -3.68 1.66
CA THR A 100 -16.64 -4.19 2.40
C THR A 100 -17.95 -3.70 1.79
N GLU A 101 -19.04 -4.45 1.99
CA GLU A 101 -20.35 -4.16 1.36
C GLU A 101 -21.29 -3.33 2.26
N LEU A 102 -20.73 -2.36 3.00
CA LEU A 102 -21.52 -1.38 3.72
C LEU A 102 -22.10 -0.34 2.73
N LYS A 103 -23.40 -0.05 2.84
CA LYS A 103 -24.18 0.64 1.78
C LYS A 103 -24.71 2.02 2.17
N PHE A 104 -24.35 2.54 3.33
CA PHE A 104 -24.85 3.82 3.84
C PHE A 104 -24.30 5.04 3.08
N SER A 105 -23.28 4.83 2.24
CA SER A 105 -22.63 5.83 1.39
C SER A 105 -22.73 5.42 -0.09
N ASP A 106 -22.51 6.38 -0.98
CA ASP A 106 -22.26 6.13 -2.40
C ASP A 106 -20.85 5.57 -2.68
N HIS A 107 -20.03 5.42 -1.63
CA HIS A 107 -18.77 4.69 -1.62
C HIS A 107 -18.87 3.35 -0.86
N ARG A 108 -18.03 2.38 -1.24
CA ARG A 108 -17.79 1.13 -0.51
C ARG A 108 -16.50 1.24 0.31
N PRO A 109 -16.49 0.98 1.62
CA PRO A 109 -15.27 1.12 2.43
C PRO A 109 -14.19 0.14 2.00
N VAL A 110 -12.94 0.62 1.93
CA VAL A 110 -11.74 -0.16 1.60
C VAL A 110 -10.93 -0.44 2.85
N THR A 111 -10.36 -1.65 2.91
CA THR A 111 -9.59 -2.14 4.03
C THR A 111 -8.30 -2.79 3.54
N ALA A 112 -7.22 -2.60 4.30
CA ALA A 112 -5.97 -3.32 4.12
C ALA A 112 -5.46 -3.80 5.47
N THR A 113 -4.89 -5.01 5.49
CA THR A 113 -4.24 -5.57 6.67
C THR A 113 -2.77 -5.81 6.35
N TYR A 114 -1.88 -5.27 7.17
CA TYR A 114 -0.44 -5.40 7.02
C TYR A 114 0.17 -6.11 8.23
N MET A 115 1.23 -6.87 7.98
CA MET A 115 2.20 -7.27 8.98
C MET A 115 3.35 -6.27 8.92
N ALA A 116 3.71 -5.67 10.05
CA ALA A 116 4.80 -4.70 10.15
C ALA A 116 5.95 -5.28 10.97
N GLU A 117 7.14 -5.28 10.40
CA GLU A 117 8.38 -5.51 11.14
C GLU A 117 8.69 -4.26 11.96
N VAL A 118 8.92 -4.47 13.26
CA VAL A 118 9.22 -3.39 14.21
C VAL A 118 10.50 -3.74 14.95
N GLU A 119 11.45 -2.83 14.92
CA GLU A 119 12.62 -2.92 15.79
C GLU A 119 12.24 -2.46 17.18
N VAL A 120 12.34 -3.37 18.14
CA VAL A 120 12.10 -3.04 19.55
C VAL A 120 13.44 -2.73 20.18
N PHE A 121 13.64 -1.44 20.49
CA PHE A 121 14.80 -1.00 21.24
C PHE A 121 14.85 -1.69 22.61
N SER A 122 15.98 -2.32 22.92
CA SER A 122 16.23 -2.93 24.22
C SER A 122 17.43 -2.25 24.88
N PRO A 123 17.22 -1.45 25.94
CA PRO A 123 18.30 -0.78 26.65
C PRO A 123 19.38 -1.76 27.13
N ARG A 124 18.99 -2.97 27.55
CA ARG A 124 19.93 -4.02 27.99
C ARG A 124 20.76 -4.58 26.84
N LYS A 125 20.18 -4.77 25.64
CA LYS A 125 20.95 -5.21 24.46
C LYS A 125 21.90 -4.11 23.99
N LEU A 126 21.45 -2.85 24.02
CA LEU A 126 22.32 -1.71 23.71
C LEU A 126 23.48 -1.63 24.70
N GLN A 127 23.21 -1.70 26.01
CA GLN A 127 24.24 -1.63 27.02
C GLN A 127 25.26 -2.76 26.89
N LYS A 128 24.81 -3.99 26.61
CA LYS A 128 25.71 -5.13 26.33
C LYS A 128 26.57 -4.91 25.08
N ALA A 129 25.98 -4.41 24.00
CA ALA A 129 26.70 -4.12 22.77
C ALA A 129 27.78 -3.04 23.00
N LEU A 130 27.42 -1.95 23.69
CA LEU A 130 28.35 -0.88 24.07
C LEU A 130 29.52 -1.41 24.91
N THR A 131 29.25 -2.19 25.95
CA THR A 131 30.32 -2.78 26.78
C THR A 131 31.22 -3.74 26.01
N PHE A 132 30.70 -4.41 24.98
CA PHE A 132 31.51 -5.32 24.16
C PHE A 132 32.43 -4.53 23.22
N THR A 133 31.91 -3.48 22.57
CA THR A 133 32.73 -2.57 21.76
C THR A 133 33.80 -1.84 22.57
N ASP A 134 33.48 -1.41 23.79
CA ASP A 134 34.46 -0.76 24.66
C ASP A 134 35.61 -1.74 25.02
N ALA A 135 35.27 -3.00 25.32
CA ALA A 135 36.25 -4.04 25.61
C ALA A 135 37.11 -4.45 24.40
N GLU A 136 36.57 -4.41 23.18
CA GLU A 136 37.34 -4.64 21.95
C GLU A 136 38.33 -3.49 21.68
N ILE A 137 37.90 -2.24 21.87
CA ILE A 137 38.76 -1.06 21.71
C ILE A 137 39.91 -1.09 22.73
N GLU A 138 39.62 -1.39 24.00
CA GLU A 138 40.65 -1.53 25.04
C GLU A 138 41.65 -2.65 24.69
N ASN A 139 41.18 -3.80 24.17
CA ASN A 139 42.06 -4.89 23.73
C ASN A 139 42.92 -4.50 22.52
N GLU A 140 42.37 -3.79 21.54
CA GLU A 140 43.14 -3.33 20.38
C GLU A 140 44.20 -2.30 20.77
N GLU A 141 43.89 -1.37 21.69
CA GLU A 141 44.88 -0.44 22.25
C GLU A 141 45.99 -1.18 23.02
N VAL A 142 45.64 -2.18 23.82
CA VAL A 142 46.63 -3.01 24.54
C VAL A 142 47.53 -3.76 23.56
N MET A 143 46.97 -4.35 22.51
CA MET A 143 47.73 -5.07 21.48
C MET A 143 48.60 -4.14 20.62
N ALA A 144 48.14 -2.92 20.31
CA ALA A 144 48.93 -1.92 19.60
C ALA A 144 50.10 -1.38 20.45
N ASN A 145 49.91 -1.28 21.77
CA ASN A 145 50.96 -0.89 22.72
C ASN A 145 51.96 -2.02 23.02
N LEU A 146 51.61 -3.28 22.71
CA LEU A 146 52.46 -4.48 22.86
C LEU A 146 53.25 -4.82 21.58
N GLY A 147 53.71 -3.82 20.82
CA GLY A 147 54.44 -3.97 19.55
C GLY A 147 55.51 -5.10 19.51
N PRO A 148 55.86 -5.60 18.31
CA PRO A 148 56.31 -6.98 18.08
C PRO A 148 57.50 -7.36 18.96
N LEU A 149 57.22 -8.13 20.01
CA LEU A 149 58.20 -8.71 20.91
C LEU A 149 58.76 -10.04 20.38
N TYR A 150 58.87 -10.27 19.07
CA TYR A 150 59.53 -11.46 18.53
C TYR A 150 60.12 -11.23 17.13
N GLU A 151 61.29 -10.59 17.06
CA GLU A 151 62.27 -10.83 15.99
C GLU A 151 63.68 -10.86 16.60
N PHE A 152 64.21 -12.06 16.83
CA PHE A 152 65.64 -12.39 16.85
C PHE A 152 65.81 -13.82 16.35
#